data_AF-A0A4Q8QDK0-F1
#
_entry.id   AF-A0A4Q8QDK0-F1
#
_cell.length_a   1.000
_cell.length_b   1.000
_cell.length_c   1.000
_cell.angle_alpha   90.00
_cell.angle_beta   90.00
_cell.angle_gamma   90.00
#
_symmetry.space_group_name_H-M   'P 1'
#
loop_
_entity.id
_entity.type
_entity.pdbx_description
1 polymer ?
#
loop_
_entity_poly.entity_id
_entity_poly.type
_entity_poly.pdbx_seq_one_letter_code
_entity_poly.pdbx_strand_id
1 'polypeptide(L)'
;MKKMDGFGTIRLHHRTIKRFRRFSRKITKSYSETLESVMDFFEWHGISPSSKFPKRVDEDGEKTRKRINALIAIVRDIEKTQTLPTNTMLLALFGQHEIVKKRREPKRVEKKFQKMTKEEWNKLEGMIPKERLSQLEEKYKGEKEEVLQFLSKVKLVKPRFGNSYWTIDTNATELGLLKKRMRKDY
;
A
#
# COMPACT_ATOMS: atom_id res chain seq x y z
N MET A 1 44.34 23.80 -7.42
CA MET A 1 44.42 23.59 -8.88
C MET A 1 44.50 22.09 -9.14
N LYS A 2 43.46 21.47 -9.72
CA LYS A 2 43.47 20.02 -10.02
C LYS A 2 44.50 19.82 -11.14
N LYS A 3 45.62 19.13 -10.88
CA LYS A 3 46.58 18.78 -11.94
C LYS A 3 45.81 17.97 -12.99
N MET A 4 45.89 18.37 -14.26
CA MET A 4 45.36 17.56 -15.34
C MET A 4 46.30 16.37 -15.52
N ASP A 5 45.88 15.20 -15.06
CA ASP A 5 46.61 13.96 -15.28
C ASP A 5 46.56 13.58 -16.76
N GLY A 6 47.67 13.01 -17.24
CA GLY A 6 47.74 12.44 -18.59
C GLY A 6 46.83 11.22 -18.74
N PHE A 7 46.41 10.93 -19.97
CA PHE A 7 45.56 9.77 -20.25
C PHE A 7 46.37 8.47 -20.34
N GLY A 8 45.99 7.46 -19.55
CA GLY A 8 46.48 6.09 -19.66
C GLY A 8 45.51 5.19 -20.43
N THR A 9 46.02 4.14 -21.10
CA THR A 9 45.19 3.17 -21.82
C THR A 9 45.09 1.85 -21.05
N ILE A 10 43.87 1.40 -20.76
CA ILE A 10 43.60 0.09 -20.14
C ILE A 10 42.85 -0.78 -21.16
N ARG A 11 43.34 -2.01 -21.38
CA ARG A 11 42.65 -2.98 -22.24
C ARG A 11 41.63 -3.76 -21.42
N LEU A 12 40.37 -3.73 -21.84
CA LEU A 12 39.28 -4.46 -21.22
C LEU A 12 38.53 -5.29 -22.27
N HIS A 13 37.92 -6.40 -21.84
CA HIS A 13 37.05 -7.16 -22.74
C HIS A 13 35.88 -6.30 -23.23
N HIS A 14 35.50 -6.47 -24.50
CA HIS A 14 34.45 -5.69 -25.14
C HIS A 14 33.11 -5.74 -24.38
N ARG A 15 32.76 -6.91 -23.82
CA ARG A 15 31.56 -7.08 -22.97
C ARG A 15 31.60 -6.17 -21.74
N THR A 16 32.74 -6.07 -21.09
CA THR A 16 32.95 -5.24 -19.90
C THR A 16 32.87 -3.76 -20.25
N ILE A 17 33.46 -3.34 -21.38
CA ILE A 17 33.39 -1.95 -21.88
C ILE A 17 31.94 -1.55 -22.15
N LYS A 18 31.15 -2.41 -22.81
CA LYS A 18 29.73 -2.13 -23.12
C LYS A 18 28.89 -1.96 -21.85
N ARG A 19 29.14 -2.77 -20.83
CA ARG A 19 28.49 -2.66 -19.52
C ARG A 19 28.94 -1.39 -18.80
N PHE A 20 30.24 -1.14 -18.74
CA PHE A 20 30.81 0.04 -18.09
C PHE A 20 30.33 1.34 -18.72
N ARG A 21 30.19 1.39 -20.06
CA ARG A 21 29.62 2.56 -20.77
C ARG A 21 28.18 2.89 -20.37
N ARG A 22 27.36 1.88 -20.10
CA ARG A 22 26.00 2.09 -19.60
C ARG A 22 26.00 2.49 -18.13
N PHE A 23 26.93 1.94 -17.35
CA PHE A 23 27.06 2.20 -15.94
C PHE A 23 27.60 3.60 -15.64
N SER A 24 28.66 4.04 -16.33
CA SER A 24 29.23 5.38 -16.17
C SER A 24 28.15 6.42 -16.36
N ARG A 25 27.43 6.40 -17.50
CA ARG A 25 26.29 7.28 -17.78
C ARG A 25 25.26 7.43 -16.65
N LYS A 26 25.10 6.43 -15.78
CA LYS A 26 24.17 6.46 -14.65
C LYS A 26 24.77 7.12 -13.40
N ILE A 27 26.08 6.98 -13.17
CA ILE A 27 26.77 7.50 -11.98
C ILE A 27 27.42 8.85 -12.30
N THR A 28 28.33 8.89 -13.29
CA THR A 28 29.04 10.10 -13.71
C THR A 28 29.25 10.16 -15.22
N LYS A 29 29.40 11.36 -15.79
CA LYS A 29 29.56 11.50 -17.25
C LYS A 29 30.95 11.08 -17.75
N SER A 30 31.97 11.05 -16.88
CA SER A 30 33.35 10.70 -17.22
C SER A 30 33.74 9.29 -16.78
N TYR A 31 34.45 8.56 -17.66
CA TYR A 31 34.92 7.20 -17.36
C TYR A 31 35.92 7.15 -16.19
N SER A 32 36.87 8.08 -16.16
CA SER A 32 37.89 8.12 -15.10
C SER A 32 37.25 8.42 -13.75
N GLU A 33 36.32 9.37 -13.73
CA GLU A 33 35.60 9.76 -12.51
C GLU A 33 34.69 8.63 -12.00
N THR A 34 34.01 7.91 -12.89
CA THR A 34 33.24 6.72 -12.49
C THR A 34 34.17 5.67 -11.86
N LEU A 35 35.36 5.46 -12.42
CA LEU A 35 36.29 4.46 -11.93
C LEU A 35 36.83 4.83 -10.54
N GLU A 36 37.20 6.10 -10.35
CA GLU A 36 37.66 6.68 -9.09
C GLU A 36 36.58 6.55 -8.01
N SER A 37 35.34 6.97 -8.31
CA SER A 37 34.22 6.81 -7.38
C SER A 37 33.94 5.36 -6.99
N VAL A 38 34.14 4.42 -7.91
CA VAL A 38 33.97 2.98 -7.61
C VAL A 38 35.10 2.48 -6.71
N MET A 39 36.34 2.91 -6.94
CA MET A 39 37.48 2.57 -6.07
C MET A 39 37.27 3.13 -4.66
N ASP A 40 36.96 4.42 -4.55
CA ASP A 40 36.68 5.11 -3.29
C ASP A 40 35.55 4.41 -2.53
N PHE A 41 34.49 4.00 -3.22
CA PHE A 41 33.37 3.26 -2.62
C PHE A 41 33.84 1.94 -1.97
N PHE A 42 34.64 1.14 -2.67
CA PHE A 42 35.12 -0.13 -2.12
C PHE A 42 36.09 0.08 -0.96
N GLU A 43 36.95 1.10 -1.04
CA GLU A 43 37.93 1.44 0.01
C GLU A 43 37.24 1.98 1.27
N TRP A 44 36.37 2.99 1.13
CA TRP A 44 35.70 3.62 2.27
C TRP A 44 34.74 2.68 2.99
N HIS A 45 34.05 1.83 2.24
CA HIS A 45 33.14 0.87 2.85
C HIS A 45 33.83 -0.45 3.25
N GLY A 46 35.13 -0.60 2.97
CA GLY A 46 35.91 -1.80 3.29
C GLY A 46 35.32 -3.08 2.71
N ILE A 47 34.63 -3.00 1.57
CA ILE A 47 33.90 -4.12 0.98
C ILE A 47 34.76 -4.77 -0.09
N SER A 48 35.00 -6.08 0.04
CA SER A 48 35.63 -6.83 -1.03
C SER A 48 34.59 -7.19 -2.09
N PRO A 49 34.86 -6.96 -3.39
CA PRO A 49 34.01 -7.42 -4.49
C PRO A 49 33.75 -8.94 -4.49
N SER A 50 34.60 -9.71 -3.82
CA SER A 50 34.46 -11.17 -3.65
C SER A 50 33.62 -11.57 -2.45
N SER A 51 33.43 -10.69 -1.46
CA SER A 51 32.56 -10.97 -0.32
C SER A 51 31.12 -10.68 -0.73
N LYS A 52 30.25 -11.69 -0.64
CA LYS A 52 28.82 -11.48 -0.85
C LYS A 52 28.37 -10.39 0.14
N PHE A 53 27.76 -9.33 -0.41
CA PHE A 53 27.23 -8.17 0.29
C PHE A 53 26.05 -8.38 1.28
N PRO A 54 25.40 -9.55 1.49
CA PRO A 54 24.21 -9.57 2.33
C PRO A 54 24.48 -9.35 3.83
N LYS A 55 25.61 -9.82 4.39
CA LYS A 55 25.74 -9.91 5.86
C LYS A 55 26.05 -8.58 6.56
N ARG A 56 26.85 -7.70 5.96
CA ARG A 56 27.34 -6.49 6.65
C ARG A 56 26.28 -5.40 6.80
N VAL A 57 25.45 -5.17 5.79
CA VAL A 57 24.37 -4.17 5.85
C VAL A 57 23.35 -4.56 6.92
N ASP A 58 23.03 -5.84 7.02
CA ASP A 58 22.12 -6.37 8.05
C ASP A 58 22.75 -6.27 9.46
N GLU A 59 24.03 -6.59 9.62
CA GLU A 59 24.74 -6.50 10.91
C GLU A 59 24.85 -5.04 11.43
N ASP A 60 25.12 -4.09 10.55
CA ASP A 60 25.18 -2.66 10.93
C ASP A 60 23.78 -2.11 11.26
N GLY A 61 22.75 -2.56 10.56
CA GLY A 61 21.35 -2.30 10.88
C GLY A 61 20.95 -2.85 12.25
N GLU A 62 21.34 -4.08 12.55
CA GLU A 62 21.08 -4.74 13.84
C GLU A 62 21.81 -4.06 15.01
N LYS A 63 23.08 -3.66 14.82
CA LYS A 63 23.82 -2.87 15.82
C LYS A 63 23.13 -1.53 16.09
N THR A 64 22.67 -0.86 15.04
CA THR A 64 21.95 0.43 15.15
C THR A 64 20.62 0.27 15.88
N ARG A 65 19.85 -0.79 15.58
CA ARG A 65 18.61 -1.12 16.30
C ARG A 65 18.86 -1.38 17.79
N LYS A 66 19.90 -2.14 18.13
CA LYS A 66 20.29 -2.40 19.53
C LYS A 66 20.65 -1.11 20.27
N ARG A 67 21.39 -0.20 19.62
CA ARG A 67 21.72 1.13 20.19
C ARG A 67 20.47 1.97 20.43
N ILE A 68 19.54 2.01 19.48
CA ILE A 68 18.27 2.75 19.62
C ILE A 68 17.44 2.17 20.77
N ASN A 69 17.33 0.85 20.88
CA ASN A 69 16.61 0.20 21.98
C ASN A 69 17.24 0.50 23.35
N ALA A 70 18.57 0.52 23.44
CA ALA A 70 19.28 0.90 24.65
C ALA A 70 19.03 2.36 25.02
N LEU A 71 19.07 3.29 24.05
CA LEU A 71 18.73 4.69 24.27
C LEU A 71 17.29 4.87 24.76
N ILE A 72 16.32 4.17 24.16
CA ILE A 72 14.92 4.20 24.61
C ILE A 72 14.80 3.71 26.06
N ALA A 73 15.55 2.66 26.43
CA ALA A 73 15.54 2.15 27.80
C ALA A 73 16.09 3.19 28.78
N ILE A 74 17.21 3.86 28.43
CA ILE A 74 17.80 4.93 29.25
C ILE A 74 16.84 6.11 29.40
N VAL A 75 16.26 6.59 28.30
CA VAL A 75 15.31 7.72 28.33
C VAL A 75 14.08 7.37 29.19
N ARG A 76 13.57 6.15 29.09
CA ARG A 76 12.45 5.68 29.92
C ARG A 76 12.82 5.56 31.39
N ASP A 77 14.07 5.19 31.70
CA ASP A 77 14.55 5.10 33.08
C ASP A 77 14.70 6.50 33.71
N ILE A 78 15.28 7.46 32.96
CA ILE A 78 15.32 8.88 33.35
C ILE A 78 13.91 9.42 33.56
N GLU A 79 12.97 9.05 32.67
CA GLU A 79 11.58 9.47 32.78
C GLU A 79 10.95 8.98 34.09
N LYS A 80 11.11 7.70 34.42
CA LYS A 80 10.53 7.11 35.63
C LYS A 80 11.17 7.58 36.93
N THR A 81 12.49 7.77 36.93
CA THR A 81 13.25 8.05 38.16
C THR A 81 13.30 9.55 38.48
N GLN A 82 13.37 10.41 37.46
CA GLN A 82 13.59 11.85 37.65
C GLN A 82 12.39 12.67 37.17
N THR A 83 12.03 12.59 35.89
CA THR A 83 11.12 13.60 35.32
C THR A 83 9.66 13.40 35.72
N LEU A 84 9.16 12.15 35.83
CA LEU A 84 7.79 11.88 36.30
C LEU A 84 7.59 12.35 37.75
N PRO A 85 8.43 11.93 38.72
CA PRO A 85 8.28 12.36 40.11
C PRO A 85 8.36 13.87 40.27
N THR A 86 9.32 14.54 39.62
CA THR A 86 9.44 16.00 39.66
C THR A 86 8.22 16.70 39.08
N ASN A 87 7.70 16.21 37.94
CA ASN A 87 6.46 16.73 37.37
C ASN A 87 5.27 16.53 38.33
N THR A 88 5.13 15.35 38.93
CA THR A 88 4.05 15.10 39.90
C THR A 88 4.14 16.00 41.14
N MET A 89 5.36 16.26 41.62
CA MET A 89 5.60 17.14 42.76
C MET A 89 5.25 18.60 42.42
N LEU A 90 5.64 19.08 41.23
CA LEU A 90 5.27 20.42 40.75
C LEU A 90 3.75 20.55 40.61
N LEU A 91 3.08 19.58 40.00
CA LEU A 91 1.62 19.57 39.87
C LEU A 91 0.92 19.54 41.24
N ALA A 92 1.51 18.87 42.23
CA ALA A 92 1.00 18.87 43.60
C ALA A 92 1.15 20.23 44.29
N LEU A 93 2.26 20.95 44.08
CA LEU A 93 2.45 22.31 44.60
C LEU A 93 1.42 23.30 44.03
N PHE A 94 1.00 23.11 42.78
CA PHE A 94 -0.03 23.94 42.14
C PHE A 94 -1.47 23.45 42.37
N GLY A 95 -1.70 22.49 43.29
CA GLY A 95 -3.04 22.00 43.63
C GLY A 95 -3.73 21.19 42.53
N GLN A 96 -3.00 20.76 41.48
CA GLN A 96 -3.53 19.94 40.38
C GLN A 96 -3.47 18.42 40.66
N HIS A 97 -3.01 18.04 41.87
CA HIS A 97 -2.80 16.64 42.29
C HIS A 97 -4.05 15.74 42.15
N GLU A 98 -5.26 16.28 42.34
CA GLU A 98 -6.49 15.49 42.30
C GLU A 98 -6.91 15.04 40.88
N ILE A 99 -6.35 15.65 39.83
CA ILE A 99 -6.73 15.36 38.44
C ILE A 99 -5.92 14.17 37.87
N VAL A 100 -4.76 13.84 38.45
CA VAL A 100 -3.91 12.75 37.97
C VAL A 100 -4.25 11.44 38.70
N LYS A 101 -5.49 10.98 38.56
CA LYS A 101 -5.82 9.57 38.82
C LYS A 101 -4.82 8.74 38.01
N LYS A 102 -3.95 7.97 38.68
CA LYS A 102 -3.02 7.01 38.07
C LYS A 102 -3.75 6.30 36.92
N ARG A 103 -3.54 6.76 35.68
CA ARG A 103 -4.02 6.03 34.50
C ARG A 103 -3.25 4.73 34.56
N ARG A 104 -3.93 3.66 34.98
CA ARG A 104 -3.38 2.30 34.90
C ARG A 104 -2.90 2.15 33.48
N GLU A 105 -1.59 2.06 33.29
CA GLU A 105 -1.02 1.79 31.98
C GLU A 105 -1.77 0.58 31.41
N PRO A 106 -2.38 0.68 30.21
CA PRO A 106 -3.09 -0.45 29.65
C PRO A 106 -2.07 -1.58 29.52
N LYS A 107 -2.27 -2.65 30.29
CA LYS A 107 -1.47 -3.87 30.18
C LYS A 107 -1.51 -4.25 28.70
N ARG A 108 -0.36 -4.20 28.03
CA ARG A 108 -0.23 -4.66 26.65
C ARG A 108 -0.44 -6.17 26.67
N VAL A 109 -1.69 -6.59 26.52
CA VAL A 109 -2.02 -7.98 26.30
C VAL A 109 -1.67 -8.28 24.85
N GLU A 110 -0.73 -9.20 24.63
CA GLU A 110 -0.49 -9.74 23.30
C GLU A 110 -1.81 -10.32 22.80
N LYS A 111 -2.39 -9.72 21.75
CA LYS A 111 -3.53 -10.30 21.05
C LYS A 111 -3.04 -11.60 20.44
N LYS A 112 -3.33 -12.72 21.11
CA LYS A 112 -3.22 -14.04 20.50
C LYS A 112 -4.07 -14.00 19.24
N PHE A 113 -3.42 -14.10 18.07
CA PHE A 113 -4.13 -14.27 16.81
C PHE A 113 -4.92 -15.56 16.90
N GLN A 114 -6.22 -15.45 17.19
CA GLN A 114 -7.13 -16.57 17.01
C GLN A 114 -7.07 -16.88 15.52
N LYS A 115 -6.62 -18.10 15.18
CA LYS A 115 -6.66 -18.60 13.82
C LYS A 115 -8.14 -18.77 13.46
N MET A 116 -8.78 -17.71 13.03
CA MET A 116 -10.14 -17.78 12.49
C MET A 116 -10.13 -18.69 11.27
N THR A 117 -11.20 -19.47 11.14
CA THR A 117 -11.41 -20.34 10.00
C THR A 117 -11.77 -19.49 8.78
N LYS A 118 -11.44 -19.95 7.56
CA LYS A 118 -11.72 -19.22 6.31
C LYS A 118 -13.19 -18.79 6.18
N GLU A 119 -14.11 -19.58 6.73
CA GLU A 119 -15.55 -19.30 6.75
C GLU A 119 -15.93 -18.12 7.66
N GLU A 120 -15.24 -17.94 8.79
CA GLU A 120 -15.46 -16.83 9.72
C GLU A 120 -14.91 -15.52 9.15
N TRP A 121 -13.77 -15.62 8.44
CA TRP A 121 -13.21 -14.50 7.67
C TRP A 121 -14.14 -14.03 6.55
N ASN A 122 -14.71 -14.96 5.78
CA ASN A 122 -15.64 -14.62 4.70
C ASN A 122 -16.92 -13.91 5.20
N LYS A 123 -17.40 -14.26 6.41
CA LYS A 123 -18.54 -13.59 7.04
C LYS A 123 -18.22 -12.17 7.52
N LEU A 124 -17.00 -11.93 8.00
CA LEU A 124 -16.55 -10.61 8.47
C LEU A 124 -16.29 -9.62 7.32
N GLU A 125 -15.72 -10.09 6.21
CA GLU A 125 -15.40 -9.23 5.06
C GLU A 125 -16.57 -9.04 4.08
N GLY A 126 -17.71 -9.72 4.29
CA GLY A 126 -18.83 -9.66 3.35
C GLY A 126 -18.49 -10.21 1.95
N MET A 127 -17.41 -10.98 1.83
CA MET A 127 -16.95 -11.57 0.58
C MET A 127 -17.93 -12.67 0.14
N ILE A 128 -18.67 -12.39 -0.94
CA ILE A 128 -19.54 -13.35 -1.59
C ILE A 128 -18.66 -14.37 -2.34
N PRO A 129 -18.88 -15.69 -2.18
CA PRO A 129 -18.16 -16.71 -2.95
C PRO A 129 -18.24 -16.44 -4.46
N LYS A 130 -17.14 -16.65 -5.19
CA LYS A 130 -17.05 -16.37 -6.64
C LYS A 130 -18.19 -16.99 -7.45
N GLU A 131 -18.60 -18.20 -7.10
CA GLU A 131 -19.71 -18.92 -7.74
C GLU A 131 -21.03 -18.16 -7.63
N ARG A 132 -21.30 -17.56 -6.47
CA ARG A 132 -22.51 -16.77 -6.23
C ARG A 132 -22.46 -15.43 -6.97
N LEU A 133 -21.27 -14.83 -7.12
CA LEU A 133 -21.09 -13.63 -7.94
C LEU A 133 -21.39 -13.93 -9.41
N SER A 134 -20.82 -15.00 -9.95
CA SER A 134 -21.04 -15.42 -11.34
C SER A 134 -22.51 -15.74 -11.62
N GLN A 135 -23.19 -16.43 -10.71
CA GLN A 135 -24.65 -16.67 -10.81
C GLN A 135 -25.46 -15.37 -10.78
N LEU A 136 -25.03 -14.38 -10.00
CA LEU A 136 -25.69 -13.09 -9.93
C LEU A 136 -25.49 -12.29 -11.23
N GLU A 137 -24.28 -12.28 -11.77
CA GLU A 137 -23.94 -11.64 -13.04
C GLU A 137 -24.72 -12.25 -14.22
N GLU A 138 -24.84 -13.57 -14.28
CA GLU A 138 -25.64 -14.26 -15.30
C GLU A 138 -27.13 -13.89 -15.23
N LYS A 139 -27.70 -13.85 -14.02
CA LYS A 139 -29.10 -13.42 -13.81
C LYS A 139 -29.33 -11.97 -14.27
N TYR A 140 -28.47 -11.05 -13.83
CA TYR A 140 -28.55 -9.64 -14.24
C TYR A 140 -28.39 -9.45 -15.74
N LYS A 141 -27.55 -10.28 -16.38
CA LYS A 141 -27.37 -10.22 -17.83
C LYS A 141 -28.63 -10.66 -18.57
N GLY A 142 -29.26 -11.75 -18.14
CA GLY A 142 -30.54 -12.21 -18.72
C GLY A 142 -31.65 -11.19 -18.57
N GLU A 143 -31.81 -10.58 -17.39
CA GLU A 143 -32.80 -9.52 -17.15
C GLU A 143 -32.55 -8.28 -18.03
N LYS A 144 -31.29 -7.87 -18.18
CA LYS A 144 -30.94 -6.75 -19.07
C LYS A 144 -31.27 -7.04 -20.53
N GLU A 145 -31.01 -8.26 -20.99
CA GLU A 145 -31.32 -8.67 -22.37
C GLU A 145 -32.83 -8.67 -22.63
N GLU A 146 -33.64 -9.15 -21.68
CA GLU A 146 -35.12 -9.09 -21.75
C GLU A 146 -35.63 -7.64 -21.81
N VAL A 147 -35.08 -6.76 -20.96
CA VAL A 147 -35.44 -5.33 -20.95
C VAL A 147 -35.04 -4.64 -22.24
N LEU A 148 -33.86 -4.93 -22.79
CA LEU A 148 -33.41 -4.36 -24.06
C LEU A 148 -34.29 -4.80 -25.22
N GLN A 149 -34.67 -6.08 -25.27
CA GLN A 149 -35.62 -6.58 -26.27
C GLN A 149 -36.97 -5.88 -26.15
N PHE A 150 -37.47 -5.65 -24.94
CA PHE A 150 -38.69 -4.90 -24.71
C PHE A 150 -38.57 -3.43 -25.16
N LEU A 151 -37.47 -2.75 -24.81
CA LEU A 151 -37.22 -1.36 -25.19
C LEU A 151 -37.08 -1.16 -26.71
N SER A 152 -36.62 -2.18 -27.45
CA SER A 152 -36.53 -2.12 -28.91
C SER A 152 -37.90 -1.97 -29.61
N LYS A 153 -38.99 -2.37 -28.94
CA LYS A 153 -40.37 -2.25 -29.46
C LYS A 153 -40.98 -0.86 -29.24
N VAL A 154 -40.26 0.04 -28.55
CA VAL A 154 -40.74 1.37 -28.20
C VAL A 154 -40.46 2.33 -29.35
N LYS A 155 -41.51 2.93 -29.91
CA LYS A 155 -41.43 3.88 -31.05
C LYS A 155 -41.87 5.27 -30.62
N LEU A 156 -41.17 6.29 -31.09
CA LEU A 156 -41.55 7.69 -30.86
C LEU A 156 -42.58 8.11 -31.90
N VAL A 157 -43.78 8.52 -31.45
CA VAL A 157 -44.81 9.09 -32.32
C VAL A 157 -44.84 10.60 -32.10
N LYS A 158 -44.65 11.34 -33.19
CA LYS A 158 -44.79 12.81 -33.22
C LYS A 158 -46.09 13.17 -33.93
N PRO A 159 -47.18 13.44 -33.19
CA PRO A 159 -48.44 13.85 -33.80
C PRO A 159 -48.36 15.28 -34.36
N ARG A 160 -49.24 15.62 -35.31
CA ARG A 160 -49.27 16.95 -35.94
C ARG A 160 -49.70 18.08 -34.98
N PHE A 161 -50.38 17.74 -33.90
CA PHE A 161 -50.74 18.65 -32.82
C PHE A 161 -50.53 17.95 -31.48
N GLY A 162 -49.94 18.66 -30.52
CA GLY A 162 -49.63 18.16 -29.17
C GLY A 162 -48.21 17.59 -29.02
N ASN A 163 -47.89 17.18 -27.80
CA ASN A 163 -46.56 16.70 -27.43
C ASN A 163 -46.33 15.26 -27.94
N SER A 164 -45.10 14.95 -28.34
CA SER A 164 -44.69 13.61 -28.77
C SER A 164 -44.79 12.61 -27.62
N TYR A 165 -45.24 11.40 -27.91
CA TYR A 165 -45.36 10.30 -26.95
C TYR A 165 -44.71 9.03 -27.49
N TRP A 166 -44.35 8.13 -26.59
CA TRP A 166 -43.79 6.82 -26.92
C TRP A 166 -44.90 5.79 -26.96
N THR A 167 -45.00 5.04 -28.06
CA THR A 167 -45.91 3.89 -28.19
C THR A 167 -45.12 2.60 -28.12
N ILE A 168 -45.72 1.57 -27.54
CA ILE A 168 -45.12 0.25 -27.43
C ILE A 168 -46.10 -0.74 -28.07
N ASP A 169 -45.72 -1.35 -29.20
CA ASP A 169 -46.47 -2.45 -29.79
C ASP A 169 -46.28 -3.71 -28.92
N THR A 170 -47.14 -3.89 -27.93
CA THR A 170 -47.10 -5.05 -27.03
C THR A 170 -48.50 -5.55 -26.70
N ASN A 171 -48.61 -6.86 -26.47
CA ASN A 171 -49.84 -7.47 -25.95
C ASN A 171 -50.02 -7.04 -24.49
N ALA A 172 -51.24 -6.66 -24.08
CA ALA A 172 -51.53 -6.11 -22.74
C ALA A 172 -51.08 -7.03 -21.59
N THR A 173 -50.97 -8.33 -21.86
CA THR A 173 -50.50 -9.36 -20.93
C THR A 173 -48.98 -9.33 -20.68
N GLU A 174 -48.16 -8.99 -21.69
CA GLU A 174 -46.70 -8.94 -21.58
C GLU A 174 -46.23 -7.82 -20.64
N LEU A 175 -46.87 -6.65 -20.74
CA LEU A 175 -46.63 -5.50 -19.86
C LEU A 175 -46.95 -5.81 -18.40
N GLY A 176 -48.05 -6.52 -18.15
CA GLY A 176 -48.46 -6.93 -16.81
C GLY A 176 -47.48 -7.90 -16.17
N LEU A 177 -46.97 -8.86 -16.96
CA LEU A 177 -45.98 -9.85 -16.50
C LEU A 177 -44.63 -9.19 -16.19
N LEU A 178 -44.15 -8.29 -17.05
CA LEU A 178 -42.91 -7.54 -16.82
C LEU A 178 -43.01 -6.68 -15.55
N LYS A 179 -44.11 -5.94 -15.40
CA LYS A 179 -44.36 -5.09 -14.22
C LYS A 179 -44.44 -5.88 -12.92
N LYS A 180 -45.03 -7.09 -12.95
CA LYS A 180 -45.15 -7.97 -11.79
C LYS A 180 -43.80 -8.61 -11.41
N ARG A 181 -42.95 -8.93 -12.39
CA ARG A 181 -41.60 -9.47 -12.16
C ARG A 181 -40.69 -8.41 -11.52
N MET A 182 -40.62 -7.21 -12.11
CA MET A 182 -39.82 -6.10 -11.59
C MET A 182 -40.26 -5.58 -10.20
N ARG A 183 -41.50 -5.89 -9.78
CA ARG A 183 -42.01 -5.55 -8.43
C ARG A 183 -41.68 -6.60 -7.37
N LYS A 184 -41.30 -7.81 -7.76
CA LYS A 184 -41.06 -8.92 -6.84
C LYS A 184 -39.67 -8.90 -6.21
N ASP A 185 -38.75 -8.13 -6.80
CA ASP A 185 -37.34 -8.04 -6.39
C ASP A 185 -37.04 -6.80 -5.51
N TYR A 186 -38.08 -6.17 -4.94
CA TYR A 186 -38.00 -5.11 -3.91
C TYR A 186 -38.69 -5.54 -2.62
#